data_AF-A0A925BJ04-F1
#
_entry.id   AF-A0A925BJ04-F1
#
_cell.length_a   1.000
_cell.length_b   1.000
_cell.length_c   1.000
_cell.angle_alpha   90.00
_cell.angle_beta   90.00
_cell.angle_gamma   90.00
#
_symmetry.space_group_name_H-M   'P 1'
#
loop_
_entity.id
_entity.type
_entity.pdbx_description
1 polymer ?
#
loop_
_entity_poly.entity_id
_entity_poly.type
_entity_poly.pdbx_seq_one_letter_code
_entity_poly.pdbx_strand_id
1 'polypeptide(L)' 'MQIEHLSLSNFRNYARLELSLPNRPILLHGANAQGKTSLLEAIY' A
#
# COMPACT_ATOMS: atom_id res chain seq x y z
N MET A 1 -5.85 -5.92 -14.77
CA MET A 1 -5.92 -4.64 -14.05
C MET A 1 -4.53 -4.31 -13.53
N GLN A 2 -4.01 -3.11 -13.77
CA GLN A 2 -2.70 -2.66 -13.30
C GLN A 2 -2.89 -1.34 -12.54
N ILE A 3 -2.27 -1.22 -11.37
CA ILE A 3 -2.28 0.01 -10.58
C ILE A 3 -0.92 0.67 -10.76
N GLU A 4 -0.93 1.90 -11.26
CA GLU A 4 0.30 2.68 -11.47
C GLU A 4 0.58 3.60 -10.27
N HIS A 5 -0.46 4.03 -9.57
CA HIS A 5 -0.36 4.93 -8.43
C HIS A 5 -1.40 4.56 -7.36
N LEU A 6 -0.98 4.58 -6.10
CA LEU A 6 -1.84 4.41 -4.93
C LEU A 6 -1.70 5.62 -4.01
N SER A 7 -2.83 6.28 -3.74
CA SER A 7 -2.93 7.36 -2.75
C SER A 7 -3.88 6.93 -1.64
N LEU A 8 -3.44 6.99 -0.39
CA LEU A 8 -4.27 6.74 0.79
C LEU A 8 -4.27 7.98 1.68
N SER A 9 -5.44 8.31 2.22
CA SER A 9 -5.61 9.38 3.21
C SER A 9 -6.52 8.88 4.33
N ASN A 10 -6.02 8.93 5.57
CA ASN A 10 -6.72 8.46 6.77
C ASN A 10 -7.30 7.03 6.66
N PHE A 11 -6.52 6.10 6.09
CA PHE A 11 -6.93 4.71 5.92
C PHE A 11 -6.16 3.81 6.91
N ARG A 12 -6.87 3.27 7.91
CA ARG A 12 -6.30 2.45 8.98
C ARG A 12 -5.11 3.14 9.63
N ASN A 13 -3.92 2.54 9.57
CA ASN A 13 -2.71 3.10 10.15
C ASN A 13 -1.94 4.04 9.21
N TYR A 14 -2.45 4.32 8.00
CA TYR A 14 -1.89 5.32 7.09
C TYR A 14 -2.63 6.65 7.24
N ALA A 15 -1.99 7.65 7.87
CA ALA A 15 -2.47 9.03 7.83
C ALA A 15 -2.41 9.58 6.39
N ARG A 16 -1.29 9.35 5.69
CA ARG A 16 -1.12 9.63 4.26
C ARG A 16 -0.13 8.65 3.65
N LEU A 17 -0.40 8.18 2.43
CA LEU A 17 0.52 7.40 1.61
C LEU A 17 0.39 7.85 0.16
N GLU A 18 1.52 8.04 -0.52
CA GLU A 18 1.58 8.25 -1.96
C GLU A 18 2.65 7.30 -2.51
N LEU A 19 2.27 6.44 -3.45
CA LEU A 19 3.16 5.40 -3.94
C LEU A 19 2.96 5.16 -5.44
N SER A 20 4.05 5.31 -6.20
CA SER A 20 4.10 4.87 -7.60
C SER A 20 4.48 3.39 -7.65
N LEU A 21 3.68 2.59 -8.34
CA LEU A 21 3.82 1.14 -8.44
C LEU A 21 4.45 0.78 -9.79
N PRO A 22 5.67 0.21 -9.80
CA PRO A 22 6.30 -0.22 -11.05
C PRO A 22 5.63 -1.51 -11.58
N ASN A 23 5.73 -1.75 -12.89
CA ASN A 23 5.25 -2.99 -13.51
C ASN A 23 6.20 -4.17 -13.27
N ARG A 24 6.37 -4.54 -12.00
CA ARG A 24 7.23 -5.65 -11.54
C ARG A 24 6.75 -6.13 -10.16
N PRO A 25 7.18 -7.32 -9.71
CA PRO A 25 6.87 -7.79 -8.37
C PRO A 25 7.34 -6.81 -7.29
N ILE A 26 6.54 -6.63 -6.25
CA ILE A 26 6.82 -5.74 -5.12
C ILE A 26 6.82 -6.59 -3.84
N LEU A 27 7.87 -6.41 -3.02
CA LEU A 27 7.97 -7.01 -1.70
C LEU A 27 7.67 -5.95 -0.64
N LEU A 28 6.60 -6.14 0.12
CA LEU A 28 6.30 -5.35 1.32
C LEU A 28 6.93 -6.04 2.54
N HIS A 29 7.88 -5.38 3.19
CA HIS A 29 8.58 -5.91 4.36
C HIS A 29 8.44 -4.98 5.57
N GLY A 30 8.53 -5.53 6.78
CA GLY A 30 8.39 -4.78 8.03
C GLY A 30 7.82 -5.64 9.16
N ALA A 31 7.83 -5.12 10.38
CA ALA A 31 7.29 -5.79 11.56
C ALA A 31 5.75 -5.92 11.51
N ASN A 32 5.20 -6.68 12.46
CA ASN A 32 3.75 -6.80 12.63
C ASN A 32 3.11 -5.42 12.90
N ALA A 33 1.85 -5.26 12.49
CA ALA A 33 1.07 -4.02 12.61
C ALA A 33 1.62 -2.78 11.87
N GLN A 34 2.62 -2.91 10.99
CA GLN A 34 3.16 -1.80 10.20
C GLN A 34 2.40 -1.50 8.89
N GLY A 35 1.17 -2.00 8.73
CA GLY A 35 0.31 -1.62 7.59
C GLY A 35 0.45 -2.45 6.32
N LYS A 36 1.31 -3.47 6.28
CA LYS A 36 1.46 -4.35 5.10
C LYS A 36 0.11 -4.92 4.62
N THR A 37 -0.66 -5.50 5.54
CA THR A 37 -2.02 -6.00 5.24
C THR A 37 -2.96 -4.86 4.85
N SER A 38 -2.86 -3.71 5.52
CA SER A 38 -3.68 -2.54 5.21
C SER A 38 -3.43 -2.01 3.80
N LEU A 39 -2.20 -2.08 3.28
CA LEU A 39 -1.91 -1.73 1.89
C LEU A 39 -2.65 -2.67 0.91
N LEU A 40 -2.65 -3.97 1.19
CA LEU A 40 -3.35 -4.95 0.35
C LEU A 40 -4.87 -4.79 0.43
N GLU A 41 -5.41 -4.52 1.62
CA GLU A 41 -6.84 -4.24 1.84
C GLU A 41 -7.32 -2.96 1.16
N ALA A 42 -6.43 -2.01 0.86
CA ALA A 42 -6.79 -0.81 0.12
C ALA A 42 -6.93 -1.05 -1.40
N ILE A 43 -6.44 -2.19 -1.89
CA ILE A 43 -6.47 -2.59 -3.32
C ILE A 43 -7.57 -3.62 -3.59
N TYR A 44 -8.03 -4.32 -2.56
CA TYR A 44 -9.13 -5.28 -2.62
C TYR A 44 -10.48 -4.58 -2.72
#